data_AF-A0A415N162-F1
#
_entry.id   AF-A0A415N162-F1
#
_cell.length_a   1.000
_cell.length_b   1.000
_cell.length_c   1.000
_cell.angle_alpha   90.00
_cell.angle_beta   90.00
_cell.angle_gamma   90.00
#
_symmetry.space_group_name_H-M   'P 1'
#
loop_
_entity.id
_entity.type
_entity.pdbx_description
1 polymer ?
#
loop_
_entity_poly.entity_id
_entity_poly.type
_entity_poly.pdbx_seq_one_letter_code
_entity_poly.pdbx_strand_id
1 'polypeptide(L)'
;MIDYGKQKSTVRPEELELTETKVFVSSNITEVSEDETDGQPGFTGYEFDLIEYDKDEYIKIQAEKNESLQNQVEVTQEALDYILFNS
;
A
#
# COMPACT_ATOMS: atom_id res chain seq x y z
N MET A 1 -9.59 11.53 0.47
CA MET A 1 -9.49 10.09 0.72
C MET A 1 -10.87 9.44 0.91
N ILE A 2 -11.11 8.28 0.30
CA ILE A 2 -12.24 7.38 0.58
C ILE A 2 -11.68 5.98 0.88
N ASP A 3 -12.06 5.40 2.01
CA ASP A 3 -11.71 4.02 2.36
C ASP A 3 -12.88 3.09 1.99
N TYR A 4 -12.64 2.16 1.07
CA TYR A 4 -13.61 1.16 0.64
C TYR A 4 -13.54 -0.11 1.51
N GLY A 5 -12.59 -0.19 2.43
CA GLY A 5 -12.34 -1.36 3.25
C GLY A 5 -11.93 -2.58 2.41
N LYS A 6 -12.34 -3.76 2.87
CA LYS A 6 -12.01 -5.04 2.24
C LYS A 6 -12.78 -5.26 0.95
N GLN A 7 -12.06 -5.59 -0.11
CA GLN A 7 -12.55 -5.92 -1.44
C GLN A 7 -12.09 -7.32 -1.85
N LYS A 8 -12.84 -7.94 -2.78
CA LYS A 8 -12.51 -9.25 -3.35
C LYS A 8 -12.48 -9.17 -4.87
N SER A 9 -11.53 -9.87 -5.51
CA SER A 9 -11.41 -9.94 -6.96
C SER A 9 -10.89 -11.30 -7.41
N THR A 10 -11.38 -11.80 -8.55
CA THR A 10 -10.84 -13.01 -9.20
C THR A 10 -9.52 -12.75 -9.93
N VAL A 11 -9.16 -11.48 -10.11
CA VAL A 11 -7.91 -11.03 -10.72
C VAL A 11 -7.12 -10.27 -9.66
N ARG A 12 -5.82 -10.56 -9.55
CA ARG A 12 -4.94 -9.86 -8.60
C ARG A 12 -4.95 -8.35 -8.91
N PRO A 13 -5.31 -7.49 -7.95
CA PRO A 13 -5.30 -6.05 -8.19
C PRO A 13 -3.87 -5.52 -8.29
N GLU A 14 -3.71 -4.40 -8.98
CA GLU A 14 -2.48 -3.61 -8.89
C GLU A 14 -2.42 -2.93 -7.52
N GLU A 15 -1.21 -2.84 -6.95
CA GLU A 15 -0.99 -2.13 -5.69
C GLU A 15 -1.30 -0.64 -5.80
N LEU A 16 -1.15 -0.09 -7.01
CA LEU A 16 -1.40 1.32 -7.32
C LEU A 16 -2.02 1.45 -8.71
N GLU A 17 -3.26 1.94 -8.79
CA GLU A 17 -3.94 2.25 -10.04
C GLU A 17 -4.16 3.76 -10.17
N LEU A 18 -3.81 4.33 -11.32
CA LEU A 18 -3.90 5.76 -11.59
C LEU A 18 -4.97 6.03 -12.65
N THR A 19 -5.96 6.87 -12.31
CA THR A 19 -6.92 7.39 -13.28
C THR A 19 -6.55 8.81 -13.68
N GLU A 20 -7.43 9.58 -14.35
CA GLU A 20 -7.13 10.97 -14.71
C GLU A 20 -6.95 11.87 -13.47
N THR A 21 -7.78 11.68 -12.44
CA THR A 21 -7.83 12.55 -11.24
C THR A 21 -7.61 11.83 -9.91
N LYS A 22 -7.70 10.49 -9.90
CA LYS A 22 -7.65 9.68 -8.68
C LYS A 22 -6.49 8.69 -8.67
N VAL A 23 -6.15 8.26 -7.46
CA VAL A 23 -5.18 7.21 -7.17
C VAL A 23 -5.85 6.17 -6.28
N PHE A 24 -5.87 4.92 -6.72
CA PHE A 24 -6.35 3.79 -5.93
C PHE A 24 -5.18 2.99 -5.41
N VAL A 25 -5.16 2.74 -4.11
CA VAL A 25 -4.13 1.96 -3.43
C VAL A 25 -4.75 0.67 -2.92
N SER A 26 -4.29 -0.46 -3.46
CA SER A 26 -4.66 -1.79 -2.98
C SER A 26 -3.55 -2.29 -2.06
N SER A 27 -3.88 -2.63 -0.83
CA SER A 27 -2.92 -3.09 0.18
C SER A 27 -3.37 -4.38 0.84
N ASN A 28 -2.45 -5.07 1.54
CA ASN A 28 -2.72 -6.35 2.20
C ASN A 28 -3.35 -7.40 1.26
N ILE A 29 -2.89 -7.44 0.01
CA ILE A 29 -3.41 -8.35 -1.02
C ILE A 29 -3.03 -9.80 -0.66
N THR A 30 -4.02 -10.63 -0.39
CA THR A 30 -3.86 -12.05 -0.04
C THR A 30 -4.69 -12.95 -0.95
N GLU A 31 -4.19 -14.15 -1.24
CA GLU A 31 -4.96 -15.17 -1.94
C GLU A 31 -5.95 -15.82 -0.97
N VAL A 32 -7.20 -15.98 -1.41
CA VAL A 32 -8.28 -16.60 -0.64
C VAL A 32 -8.96 -17.67 -1.49
N SER A 33 -9.25 -18.80 -0.85
CA SER A 33 -10.03 -19.89 -1.42
C SER A 33 -11.08 -20.32 -0.40
N GLU A 34 -12.33 -20.11 -0.75
CA GLU A 34 -13.52 -20.45 0.02
C GLU A 34 -14.23 -21.58 -0.70
N ASP A 35 -14.38 -22.73 -0.03
CA ASP A 35 -15.09 -23.87 -0.60
C ASP A 35 -16.58 -23.56 -0.75
N GLU A 36 -17.23 -24.23 -1.70
CA GLU A 36 -18.69 -24.21 -1.81
C GLU A 36 -19.31 -24.80 -0.54
N THR A 37 -20.26 -24.06 0.05
CA THR A 37 -21.06 -24.54 1.19
C THR A 37 -22.53 -24.57 0.79
N ASP A 38 -23.37 -25.25 1.58
CA ASP A 38 -24.76 -25.52 1.22
C ASP A 38 -25.55 -24.20 1.03
N GLY A 39 -25.70 -23.77 -0.22
CA GLY A 39 -26.36 -22.52 -0.61
C GLY A 39 -25.45 -21.31 -0.89
N GLN A 40 -24.13 -21.42 -0.77
CA GLN A 40 -23.19 -20.35 -1.13
C GLN A 40 -22.09 -20.84 -2.09
N PRO A 41 -21.95 -20.22 -3.28
CA PRO A 41 -20.88 -20.56 -4.19
C PRO A 41 -19.53 -20.26 -3.54
N GLY A 42 -18.56 -21.15 -3.74
CA GLY A 42 -17.18 -20.92 -3.34
C GLY A 42 -16.56 -19.73 -4.07
N PHE A 43 -15.45 -19.21 -3.53
CA PHE A 43 -14.70 -18.11 -4.11
C PHE A 43 -13.21 -18.43 -4.14
N THR A 44 -12.58 -18.31 -5.30
CA THR A 44 -11.12 -18.39 -5.43
C THR A 44 -10.64 -17.11 -6.08
N GLY A 45 -9.75 -16.39 -5.40
CA GLY A 45 -9.25 -15.10 -5.86
C GLY A 45 -8.40 -14.40 -4.81
N TYR A 46 -8.56 -13.09 -4.71
CA TYR A 46 -7.78 -12.21 -3.86
C TYR A 46 -8.69 -11.39 -2.95
N GLU A 47 -8.28 -11.19 -1.70
CA GLU A 47 -8.83 -10.20 -0.78
C GLU A 47 -7.79 -9.10 -0.52
N PHE A 48 -8.22 -7.85 -0.44
CA PHE A 48 -7.33 -6.71 -0.23
C PHE A 48 -8.08 -5.51 0.35
N ASP A 49 -7.36 -4.58 0.98
CA ASP A 49 -7.91 -3.29 1.41
C ASP A 49 -7.74 -2.25 0.31
N LEU A 50 -8.77 -1.45 0.04
CA LEU A 50 -8.78 -0.47 -1.05
C LEU A 50 -9.04 0.95 -0.55
N ILE A 51 -8.14 1.87 -0.88
CA ILE A 51 -8.28 3.29 -0.54
C ILE A 51 -8.14 4.13 -1.81
N GLU A 52 -9.03 5.10 -2.00
CA GLU A 52 -8.94 6.14 -3.04
C GLU A 52 -8.42 7.45 -2.45
N TYR A 53 -7.54 8.10 -3.20
CA TYR A 53 -7.07 9.46 -2.96
C TYR A 53 -7.33 10.33 -4.19
N ASP A 54 -7.51 11.63 -3.96
CA ASP A 54 -7.27 12.61 -5.02
C ASP A 54 -5.77 12.63 -5.35
N LYS A 55 -5.40 12.86 -6.60
CA LYS A 55 -3.99 12.86 -7.01
C LYS A 55 -3.13 13.85 -6.23
N ASP A 56 -3.63 15.07 -6.02
CA ASP A 56 -2.87 16.10 -5.29
C ASP A 56 -2.64 15.69 -3.83
N GLU A 57 -3.64 15.06 -3.21
CA GLU A 57 -3.54 14.50 -1.86
C GLU A 57 -2.49 13.39 -1.81
N TYR A 58 -2.54 12.45 -2.75
CA TYR A 58 -1.58 11.35 -2.83
C TYR A 58 -0.15 11.85 -3.05
N ILE A 59 0.06 12.78 -3.99
CA ILE A 59 1.38 13.38 -4.27
C ILE A 59 1.93 14.06 -3.02
N LYS A 60 1.10 14.81 -2.30
CA LYS A 60 1.50 15.45 -1.04
C LYS A 60 1.95 14.42 0.00
N ILE A 61 1.17 13.36 0.21
CA ILE A 61 1.52 12.27 1.13
C ILE A 61 2.85 11.61 0.74
N GLN A 62 3.07 11.35 -0.55
CA GLN A 62 4.34 10.78 -1.01
C GLN A 62 5.52 11.73 -0.80
N ALA A 63 5.33 13.03 -1.01
CA ALA A 63 6.37 14.04 -0.77
C ALA A 63 6.76 14.08 0.72
N GLU A 64 5.78 14.12 1.62
CA GLU A 64 6.00 14.12 3.07
C GLU A 64 6.69 12.82 3.54
N LYS A 65 6.28 11.67 3.00
CA LYS A 65 6.92 10.38 3.28
C LYS A 65 8.37 10.34 2.81
N ASN A 66 8.65 10.88 1.62
CA ASN A 66 10.00 10.93 1.07
C ASN A 66 10.91 11.85 1.88
N GLU A 67 10.43 13.03 2.29
CA GLU A 67 11.18 13.95 3.16
C GLU A 67 11.51 13.28 4.50
N SER A 68 10.52 12.62 5.13
CA SER A 68 10.74 11.88 6.38
C SER A 68 11.76 10.74 6.23
N LEU A 69 11.71 10.00 5.12
CA LEU A 69 12.65 8.92 4.84
C LEU A 69 14.07 9.45 4.59
N GLN A 70 14.21 10.56 3.87
CA GLN A 70 15.50 11.22 3.64
C GLN A 70 16.16 11.62 4.97
N ASN A 71 15.40 12.25 5.87
CA ASN A 71 15.89 12.61 7.19
C ASN A 71 16.35 11.38 8.01
N GLN A 72 15.59 10.27 7.95
CA GLN A 72 15.98 9.03 8.63
C GLN A 72 17.27 8.42 8.05
N VAL A 73 17.46 8.50 6.72
CA VAL A 73 18.69 8.05 6.06
C VAL A 73 19.88 8.91 6.48
N GLU A 74 19.73 10.23 6.52
CA GLU A 74 20.78 11.16 6.96
C GLU A 74 21.21 10.88 8.40
N VAL A 75 20.26 10.79 9.33
CA VAL A 75 20.54 10.44 10.74
C VAL A 75 21.25 9.09 10.87
N THR A 76 20.82 8.09 10.08
CA THR A 76 21.46 6.77 10.09
C THR A 76 22.89 6.84 9.57
N GLN A 77 23.14 7.62 8.51
CA GLN A 77 24.47 7.82 7.95
C GLN A 77 25.41 8.49 8.96
N GLU A 78 24.97 9.56 9.61
CA GLU A 78 25.74 10.24 10.66
C GLU A 78 26.09 9.28 11.81
N ALA A 79 25.15 8.45 12.23
CA ALA A 79 25.39 7.45 13.26
C ALA A 79 26.41 6.38 12.83
N LEU A 80 26.34 5.91 11.59
CA LEU A 80 27.30 4.95 11.02
C LEU A 80 28.70 5.57 10.94
N ASP A 81 28.81 6.80 10.46
CA ASP A 81 30.08 7.53 10.39
C ASP A 81 30.68 7.69 11.79
N TYR A 82 29.87 8.10 12.77
CA TYR A 82 30.31 8.21 14.16
C TYR A 82 30.87 6.89 14.71
N ILE A 83 30.22 5.76 14.41
CA ILE A 83 30.70 4.44 14.84
C ILE A 83 32.01 4.09 14.13
N LEU A 84 32.11 4.28 12.82
CA LEU A 84 33.27 3.87 12.02
C LEU A 84 34.54 4.71 12.31
N PHE A 85 34.38 5.99 12.63
CA PHE A 85 35.52 6.89 12.88
C PHE A 85 35.93 7.00 14.35
N ASN A 86 35.09 6.55 15.29
CA ASN A 86 35.39 6.56 16.73
C ASN A 86 35.52 5.15 17.34
N SER A 87 35.67 4.11 16.52
CA SER A 87 35.98 2.73 16.95
C SER A 87 37.46 2.38 16.85
#